data_AF-A0A1G1GV05-F1
#
_entry.id   AF-A0A1G1GV05-F1
#
_cell.length_a   1.000
_cell.length_b   1.000
_cell.length_c   1.000
_cell.angle_alpha   90.00
_cell.angle_beta   90.00
_cell.angle_gamma   90.00
#
_symmetry.space_group_name_H-M   'P 1'
#
loop_
_entity.id
_entity.type
_entity.pdbx_description
1 polymer ?
#
loop_
_entity_poly.entity_id
_entity_poly.type
_entity_poly.pdbx_seq_one_letter_code
_entity_poly.pdbx_strand_id
1 'polypeptide(L)'
;MARPAVIAHRGASYLAPEVPRLLLIDEVMMSTAGWESLLKVVAEVGMGIGTWGYRWSSGPHWSVKDVPTRYLMTWPWYTGQAHRAGLFVHPWTIDDPWEMWMVTWSGADGIFTNRAERALAAYGRSAPIDLGKLWSRIGY
;
A
#
# COMPACT_ATOMS: atom_id res chain seq x y z
N MET A 1 5.89 14.04 25.52
CA MET A 1 5.15 14.09 24.24
C MET A 1 5.42 12.79 23.50
N ALA A 2 4.43 11.89 23.41
CA ALA A 2 4.59 10.60 22.74
C ALA A 2 4.69 10.83 21.23
N ARG A 3 5.79 10.39 20.62
CA ARG A 3 6.04 10.54 19.18
C ARG A 3 5.46 9.32 18.46
N PRO A 4 4.54 9.48 17.48
CA PRO A 4 4.01 8.34 16.75
C PRO A 4 5.13 7.65 15.97
N ALA A 5 5.14 6.32 16.01
CA ALA A 5 6.07 5.51 15.26
C ALA A 5 5.72 5.62 13.77
N VAL A 6 6.55 6.34 13.01
CA VAL A 6 6.53 6.29 11.56
C VAL A 6 7.74 5.46 11.12
N ILE A 7 7.46 4.32 10.48
CA ILE A 7 8.46 3.44 9.85
C ILE A 7 8.90 4.10 8.55
N ALA A 8 9.74 5.11 8.69
CA ALA A 8 10.81 5.47 7.76
C ALA A 8 11.95 5.91 8.67
N HIS A 9 13.12 5.26 8.53
CA HIS A 9 14.30 5.52 9.36
C HIS A 9 14.45 7.04 9.55
N ARG A 10 14.49 7.58 10.78
CA ARG A 10 14.53 9.03 11.04
C ARG A 10 15.59 9.78 10.20
N GLY A 11 16.67 9.09 9.83
CA GLY A 11 17.71 9.59 8.92
C GLY A 11 17.21 9.87 7.50
N ALA A 12 16.33 9.05 6.93
CA ALA A 12 15.77 9.28 5.59
C ALA A 12 14.93 10.56 5.54
N SER A 13 14.10 10.82 6.56
CA SER A 13 13.30 12.05 6.63
C SER A 13 14.15 13.29 6.86
N TYR A 14 15.25 13.17 7.61
CA TYR A 14 16.20 14.27 7.80
C TYR A 14 17.00 14.59 6.52
N LEU A 15 17.49 13.56 5.83
CA LEU A 15 18.34 13.72 4.64
C LEU A 15 17.55 14.07 3.38
N ALA A 16 16.25 13.74 3.33
CA ALA A 16 15.39 13.98 2.19
C ALA A 16 14.02 14.48 2.65
N PRO A 17 13.92 15.73 3.17
CA PRO A 17 12.69 16.27 3.71
C PRO A 17 11.57 16.36 2.67
N GLU A 18 11.93 16.67 1.43
CA GLU A 18 11.01 16.90 0.30
C GLU A 18 10.46 15.62 -0.35
N VAL A 19 11.01 14.45 -0.01
CA VAL A 19 10.57 13.19 -0.64
C VAL A 19 9.18 12.83 -0.11
N PRO A 20 8.19 12.60 -1.00
CA PRO A 20 6.86 12.14 -0.62
C PRO A 20 6.94 10.87 0.22
N ARG A 21 6.19 10.84 1.33
CA ARG A 21 6.15 9.69 2.23
C ARG A 21 4.76 9.09 2.26
N LEU A 22 4.74 7.78 2.40
CA LEU A 22 3.53 7.00 2.52
C LEU A 22 3.61 6.24 3.85
N LEU A 23 2.61 6.41 4.71
CA LEU A 23 2.56 5.69 5.97
C LEU A 23 2.02 4.29 5.73
N LEU A 24 2.85 3.27 5.91
CA LEU A 24 2.39 1.89 5.93
C LEU A 24 1.61 1.67 7.22
N ILE A 25 0.34 1.36 7.08
CA ILE A 25 -0.58 1.16 8.20
C ILE A 25 -0.85 -0.34 8.35
N ASP A 26 -0.95 -0.78 9.58
CA ASP A 26 -1.31 -2.15 9.92
C ASP A 26 -2.49 -2.21 10.89
N GLU A 27 -2.91 -3.44 11.16
CA GLU A 27 -3.99 -3.80 12.07
C GLU A 27 -3.74 -3.39 13.53
N VAL A 28 -2.49 -3.35 13.98
CA VAL A 28 -2.14 -2.92 15.35
C VAL A 28 -2.32 -1.42 15.48
N MET A 29 -1.82 -0.65 14.51
CA MET A 29 -2.04 0.79 14.43
C MET A 29 -3.53 1.12 14.35
N MET A 30 -4.28 0.35 13.56
CA MET A 30 -5.73 0.52 13.45
C MET A 30 -6.45 0.22 14.77
N SER A 31 -6.09 -0.84 15.46
CA SER A 31 -6.67 -1.23 16.75
C SER A 31 -6.34 -0.23 17.87
N THR A 32 -5.13 0.34 17.85
CA THR A 32 -4.64 1.22 18.93
C THR A 32 -5.01 2.69 18.74
N ALA A 33 -4.87 3.22 17.52
CA ALA A 33 -5.08 4.64 17.23
C ALA A 33 -6.44 4.93 16.58
N GLY A 34 -6.99 3.97 15.83
CA GLY A 34 -8.18 4.15 15.02
C GLY A 34 -7.92 4.94 13.72
N TRP A 35 -8.80 4.73 12.74
CA TRP A 35 -8.64 5.25 11.39
C TRP A 35 -8.52 6.79 11.32
N GLU A 36 -9.40 7.52 12.00
CA GLU A 36 -9.39 8.98 11.97
C GLU A 36 -8.09 9.58 12.53
N SER A 37 -7.54 8.96 13.58
CA SER A 37 -6.26 9.39 14.16
C SER A 37 -5.12 9.15 13.19
N LEU A 38 -5.11 8.00 12.51
CA LEU A 38 -4.13 7.69 11.48
C LEU A 38 -4.20 8.68 10.31
N LEU A 39 -5.39 9.05 9.84
CA LEU A 39 -5.53 10.06 8.78
C LEU A 39 -4.97 11.42 9.21
N LYS A 40 -5.18 11.86 10.46
CA LYS A 40 -4.62 13.10 10.98
C LYS A 40 -3.09 13.06 10.99
N VAL A 41 -2.51 11.96 11.47
CA VAL A 41 -1.05 11.77 11.46
C VAL A 41 -0.52 11.89 10.04
N VAL A 42 -1.14 11.21 9.07
CA VAL A 42 -0.65 11.21 7.69
C VAL A 42 -0.78 12.58 7.04
N ALA A 43 -1.89 13.30 7.29
CA ALA A 43 -2.09 14.65 6.78
C ALA A 43 -1.00 15.64 7.25
N GLU A 44 -0.37 15.38 8.39
CA GLU A 44 0.72 16.23 8.91
C GLU A 44 2.10 15.89 8.32
N VAL A 45 2.36 14.62 7.99
CA VAL A 45 3.75 14.15 7.71
C VAL A 45 3.93 13.37 6.41
N GLY A 46 2.86 13.10 5.68
CA GLY A 46 2.87 12.22 4.51
C GLY A 46 1.91 12.68 3.41
N MET A 47 2.03 12.02 2.27
CA MET A 47 1.21 12.27 1.08
C MET A 47 0.21 11.13 0.84
N GLY A 48 0.29 10.05 1.61
CA GLY A 48 -0.57 8.89 1.42
C GLY A 48 -0.41 7.80 2.46
N ILE A 49 -1.21 6.77 2.29
CA ILE A 49 -1.27 5.58 3.15
C ILE A 49 -1.02 4.31 2.34
N GLY A 50 -0.37 3.35 2.97
CA GLY A 50 -0.16 2.00 2.43
C GLY A 50 -0.91 0.99 3.25
N THR A 51 -2.06 0.57 2.74
CA THR A 51 -2.95 -0.40 3.36
C THR A 51 -2.51 -1.83 3.03
N TRP A 52 -2.99 -2.82 3.78
CA TRP A 52 -2.78 -4.21 3.40
C TRP A 52 -3.71 -4.66 2.27
N GLY A 53 -3.20 -5.54 1.42
CA GLY A 53 -4.01 -6.37 0.56
C GLY A 53 -4.94 -7.30 1.35
N TYR A 54 -6.03 -7.70 0.71
CA TYR A 54 -6.95 -8.71 1.24
C TYR A 54 -6.23 -10.01 1.58
N ARG A 55 -5.38 -10.53 0.68
CA ARG A 55 -4.68 -11.79 0.92
C ARG A 55 -3.79 -11.71 2.16
N TRP A 56 -3.13 -10.58 2.37
CA TRP A 56 -2.29 -10.35 3.56
C TRP A 56 -3.12 -10.23 4.83
N SER A 57 -4.17 -9.40 4.81
CA SER A 57 -5.09 -9.29 5.95
C SER A 57 -5.82 -10.60 6.27
N SER A 58 -6.01 -11.47 5.27
CA SER A 58 -6.73 -12.73 5.41
C SER A 58 -5.83 -13.96 5.58
N GLY A 59 -4.51 -13.80 5.47
CA GLY A 59 -3.54 -14.89 5.50
C GLY A 59 -3.21 -15.41 6.91
N PRO A 60 -2.67 -16.63 7.02
CA PRO A 60 -2.24 -17.22 8.30
C PRO A 60 -0.84 -16.77 8.73
N HIS A 61 -0.09 -16.06 7.88
CA HIS A 61 1.35 -15.85 8.05
C HIS A 61 1.74 -14.55 8.77
N TRP A 62 0.83 -13.60 8.93
CA TRP A 62 1.18 -12.31 9.54
C TRP A 62 0.13 -11.72 10.47
N SER A 63 -1.10 -12.27 10.48
CA SER A 63 -2.13 -11.82 11.41
C SER A 63 -1.73 -12.30 12.81
N VAL A 64 -1.30 -11.35 13.62
CA VAL A 64 -0.78 -11.63 14.95
C VAL A 64 -1.93 -12.19 15.78
N LYS A 65 -1.65 -13.20 16.61
CA LYS A 65 -2.62 -13.80 17.55
C LYS A 65 -3.30 -12.78 18.46
N ASP A 66 -2.77 -11.55 18.51
CA ASP A 66 -3.12 -10.49 19.46
C ASP A 66 -4.07 -9.43 18.89
N VAL A 67 -4.50 -9.53 17.62
CA VAL A 67 -5.44 -8.56 17.04
C VAL A 67 -6.83 -9.20 16.90
N PRO A 68 -7.82 -8.76 17.70
CA PRO A 68 -9.14 -9.37 17.72
C PRO A 68 -9.95 -9.13 16.42
N THR A 69 -9.49 -8.25 15.54
CA THR A 69 -10.19 -7.89 14.31
C THR A 69 -9.18 -7.59 13.21
N ARG A 70 -9.39 -8.21 12.04
CA ARG A 70 -8.65 -7.92 10.81
C ARG A 70 -9.31 -6.75 10.10
N TYR A 71 -8.58 -5.64 9.99
CA TYR A 71 -9.08 -4.45 9.32
C TYR A 71 -8.69 -4.48 7.84
N LEU A 72 -9.67 -4.68 6.96
CA LEU A 72 -9.44 -4.46 5.55
C LEU A 72 -9.56 -2.98 5.22
N MET A 73 -8.44 -2.27 5.42
CA MET A 73 -8.31 -0.82 5.22
C MET A 73 -8.36 -0.40 3.75
N THR A 74 -8.41 -1.37 2.83
CA THR A 74 -8.49 -1.14 1.39
C THR A 74 -9.94 -1.06 0.89
N TRP A 75 -10.95 -1.22 1.76
CA TRP A 75 -12.35 -1.06 1.34
C TRP A 75 -12.69 0.39 0.95
N PRO A 76 -13.68 0.60 0.05
CA PRO A 76 -14.07 1.91 -0.46
C PRO A 76 -14.38 2.98 0.60
N TRP A 77 -14.88 2.57 1.77
CA TRP A 77 -15.21 3.51 2.85
C TRP A 77 -13.97 4.04 3.57
N TYR A 78 -12.85 3.30 3.55
CA TYR A 78 -11.57 3.77 4.09
C TYR A 78 -10.81 4.58 3.04
N THR A 79 -10.65 4.04 1.83
CA THR A 79 -9.98 4.75 0.73
C THR A 79 -10.67 6.06 0.40
N GLY A 80 -12.01 6.09 0.36
CA GLY A 80 -12.77 7.32 0.14
C GLY A 80 -12.59 8.35 1.26
N GLN A 81 -12.36 7.93 2.51
CA GLN A 81 -12.00 8.85 3.59
C GLN A 81 -10.59 9.41 3.42
N ALA A 82 -9.62 8.58 3.02
CA ALA A 82 -8.26 9.02 2.72
C ALA A 82 -8.24 10.02 1.55
N HIS A 83 -8.98 9.74 0.47
CA HIS A 83 -9.12 10.65 -0.67
C HIS A 83 -9.77 11.97 -0.29
N ARG A 84 -10.81 11.96 0.56
CA ARG A 84 -11.41 13.20 1.09
C ARG A 84 -10.43 14.02 1.95
N ALA A 85 -9.43 13.36 2.54
CA ALA A 85 -8.34 14.02 3.25
C ALA A 85 -7.17 14.44 2.31
N GLY A 86 -7.30 14.25 0.99
CA GLY A 86 -6.26 14.59 0.02
C GLY A 86 -5.08 13.63 -0.01
N LEU A 87 -5.25 12.40 0.50
CA LEU A 87 -4.18 11.41 0.63
C LEU A 87 -4.27 10.34 -0.45
N PHE A 88 -3.12 9.94 -1.01
CA PHE A 88 -3.05 8.77 -1.90
C PHE A 88 -3.16 7.46 -1.13
N VAL A 89 -3.66 6.41 -1.79
CA VAL A 89 -3.80 5.05 -1.24
C VAL A 89 -3.03 4.06 -2.11
N HIS A 90 -2.02 3.40 -1.52
CA HIS A 90 -1.20 2.40 -2.21
C HIS A 90 -1.15 1.08 -1.43
N PRO A 91 -2.11 0.17 -1.62
CA PRO A 91 -2.10 -1.12 -0.97
C PRO A 91 -0.87 -1.98 -1.31
N TRP A 92 -0.45 -2.79 -0.33
CA TRP A 92 0.66 -3.71 -0.44
C TRP A 92 0.37 -5.05 0.27
N THR A 93 0.94 -6.18 -0.12
CA THR A 93 1.51 -6.49 -1.44
C THR A 93 0.46 -7.23 -2.26
N ILE A 94 0.15 -6.74 -3.46
CA ILE A 94 -0.95 -7.21 -4.29
C ILE A 94 -0.39 -8.00 -5.47
N ASP A 95 -0.49 -9.33 -5.41
CA ASP A 95 0.14 -10.24 -6.38
C ASP A 95 -0.84 -10.96 -7.31
N ASP A 96 -2.12 -10.98 -6.95
CA ASP A 96 -3.15 -11.70 -7.69
C ASP A 96 -4.03 -10.77 -8.55
N PRO A 97 -4.37 -11.16 -9.80
CA PRO A 97 -5.20 -10.34 -10.67
C PRO A 97 -6.59 -9.99 -10.11
N TRP A 98 -7.24 -10.93 -9.40
CA TRP A 98 -8.54 -10.67 -8.78
C TRP A 98 -8.44 -9.61 -7.67
N GLU A 99 -7.33 -9.61 -6.93
CA GLU A 99 -7.07 -8.67 -5.85
C GLU A 99 -6.70 -7.30 -6.43
N MET A 100 -5.90 -7.25 -7.50
CA MET A 100 -5.61 -6.05 -8.28
C MET A 100 -6.90 -5.37 -8.74
N TRP A 101 -7.83 -6.15 -9.30
CA TRP A 101 -9.15 -5.64 -9.69
C TRP A 101 -9.93 -5.08 -8.49
N MET A 102 -10.00 -5.84 -7.40
CA MET A 102 -10.75 -5.45 -6.20
C MET A 102 -10.21 -4.17 -5.55
N VAL A 103 -8.88 -4.06 -5.37
CA VAL A 103 -8.28 -2.87 -4.75
C VAL A 103 -8.39 -1.64 -5.65
N THR A 104 -8.32 -1.83 -6.96
CA THR A 104 -8.55 -0.75 -7.95
C THR A 104 -9.99 -0.26 -7.89
N TRP A 105 -10.94 -1.20 -7.89
CA TRP A 105 -12.36 -0.87 -7.72
C TRP A 105 -12.62 -0.16 -6.39
N SER A 106 -11.84 -0.51 -5.36
CA SER A 106 -11.92 0.13 -4.06
C SER A 106 -11.22 1.48 -3.98
N GLY A 107 -10.65 2.01 -5.07
CA GLY A 107 -10.04 3.34 -5.11
C GLY A 107 -8.56 3.38 -4.75
N ALA A 108 -7.80 2.30 -4.95
CA ALA A 108 -6.35 2.38 -4.90
C ALA A 108 -5.81 3.30 -6.03
N ASP A 109 -4.88 4.19 -5.69
CA ASP A 109 -4.20 5.07 -6.65
C ASP A 109 -3.02 4.34 -7.34
N GLY A 110 -2.47 3.34 -6.66
CA GLY A 110 -1.45 2.44 -7.17
C GLY A 110 -1.31 1.22 -6.28
N ILE A 111 -0.46 0.26 -6.66
CA ILE A 111 -0.22 -0.94 -5.86
C ILE A 111 1.27 -1.21 -5.72
N PHE A 112 1.67 -1.83 -4.62
CA PHE A 112 2.94 -2.53 -4.54
C PHE A 112 2.71 -4.01 -4.86
N THR A 113 3.52 -4.57 -5.77
CA THR A 113 3.38 -5.95 -6.25
C THR A 113 4.75 -6.60 -6.42
N ASN A 114 4.84 -7.88 -6.10
CA ASN A 114 5.98 -8.73 -6.47
C ASN A 114 5.84 -9.24 -7.92
N ARG A 115 4.66 -9.07 -8.54
CA ARG A 115 4.27 -9.67 -9.83
C ARG A 115 3.93 -8.59 -10.85
N ALA A 116 4.91 -7.75 -11.18
CA ALA A 116 4.76 -6.64 -12.11
C ALA A 116 4.22 -7.11 -13.48
N GLU A 117 4.62 -8.27 -13.96
CA GLU A 117 4.13 -8.86 -15.22
C GLU A 117 2.63 -9.17 -15.17
N ARG A 118 2.14 -9.64 -14.02
CA ARG A 118 0.70 -9.88 -13.81
C ARG A 118 -0.06 -8.59 -13.67
N ALA A 119 0.52 -7.60 -12.98
CA ALA A 119 -0.08 -6.27 -12.86
C ALA A 119 -0.23 -5.61 -14.23
N LEU A 120 0.80 -5.65 -15.07
CA LEU A 120 0.74 -5.13 -16.44
C LEU A 120 -0.37 -5.82 -17.23
N ALA A 121 -0.49 -7.14 -17.14
CA ALA A 121 -1.58 -7.87 -17.80
C ALA A 121 -2.97 -7.50 -17.24
N ALA A 122 -3.11 -7.47 -15.92
CA ALA A 122 -4.38 -7.15 -15.24
C ALA A 122 -4.87 -5.74 -15.56
N TYR A 123 -3.95 -4.78 -15.72
CA TYR A 123 -4.28 -3.39 -16.07
C TYR A 123 -4.30 -3.10 -17.57
N GLY A 124 -4.18 -4.12 -18.42
CA GLY A 124 -4.17 -3.93 -19.88
C GLY A 124 -2.97 -3.14 -20.40
N ARG A 125 -1.86 -3.15 -19.65
CA ARG A 125 -0.61 -2.43 -19.93
C ARG A 125 0.53 -3.35 -20.34
N SER A 126 0.25 -4.62 -20.62
CA SER A 126 1.23 -5.53 -21.19
C SER A 126 1.74 -4.96 -22.50
N ALA A 127 3.00 -4.52 -22.50
CA ALA A 127 3.68 -4.25 -23.75
C ALA A 127 3.93 -5.60 -24.46
N PRO A 128 3.84 -5.65 -25.79
CA PRO A 128 4.29 -6.81 -26.57
C PRO A 128 5.82 -6.84 -26.56
N ILE A 129 6.42 -7.05 -25.38
CA ILE A 129 7.86 -7.21 -25.25
C ILE A 129 8.14 -8.70 -25.40
N ASP A 130 8.74 -9.03 -26.54
CA ASP A 130 9.40 -10.30 -26.72
C ASP A 130 10.62 -10.33 -25.77
N LEU A 131 10.48 -11.07 -24.67
CA LEU A 131 11.52 -11.21 -23.66
C LEU A 131 12.81 -11.78 -24.26
N GLY A 132 12.72 -12.66 -25.26
CA GLY A 132 13.89 -13.19 -25.96
C GLY A 132 14.66 -12.09 -26.68
N LYS A 133 13.97 -11.22 -27.42
CA LYS A 133 14.61 -10.03 -28.04
C LYS A 133 15.20 -9.08 -27.02
N LEU A 134 14.52 -8.87 -25.89
CA LEU A 134 15.01 -7.99 -24.84
C LEU A 134 16.31 -8.54 -24.24
N TRP A 135 16.33 -9.83 -23.91
CA TRP A 135 17.47 -10.51 -23.31
C TRP A 135 18.68 -10.51 -24.25
N SER A 136 18.48 -10.87 -25.52
CA SER A 136 19.55 -10.82 -26.52
C SER A 136 20.12 -9.41 -26.70
N ARG A 137 19.30 -8.36 -26.59
CA ARG A 137 19.77 -6.96 -26.66
C ARG A 137 20.67 -6.58 -25.47
N ILE A 138 20.44 -7.14 -24.29
CA ILE A 138 21.24 -6.86 -23.08
C ILE A 138 22.33 -7.91 -22.82
N GLY A 139 22.53 -8.85 -23.75
CA GLY A 139 23.61 -9.85 -23.70
C GLY A 139 23.30 -11.12 -22.90
N TYR A 140 22.02 -11.45 -22.73
CA TYR A 140 21.53 -12.68 -22.09
C TYR A 140 20.80 -13.59 -23.08
#